data_AF-A0AA97E4S9-F1
#
_entry.id   AF-A0AA97E4S9-F1
#
_cell.length_a   1.000
_cell.length_b   1.000
_cell.length_c   1.000
_cell.angle_alpha   90.00
_cell.angle_beta   90.00
_cell.angle_gamma   90.00
#
_symmetry.space_group_name_H-M   'P 1'
#
loop_
_entity.id
_entity.type
_entity.pdbx_description
1 polymer ?
#
loop_
_entity_poly.entity_id
_entity_poly.type
_entity_poly.pdbx_seq_one_letter_code
_entity_poly.pdbx_strand_id
1 'polypeptide(L)'
;MYYPYFRGKQYELISIRECAGMMAEADFVPIVEPVKESLNGLARAMDAMLEVGGYLVMIVNPINGDLSGDSAGLIDFLDGKYADHDHISAGILLTDNIDLDEVQRLCEAVGERQLTFIHSGFSDGKGLAEVVNKWDGCCHVFIENYSGKLYRRHFSNSERVLVRDGFQKRANRLHPPVEFFSDLHVVFLDEGADGFGDFLIAGDDYSEGGGPAYAVAIHLTFIDREKDDEMYIHHFKSDRVDTPTVVVN
;
A
#
# COMPACT_ATOMS: atom_id res chain seq x y z
N MET A 1 -1.73 11.59 -8.54
CA MET A 1 -2.49 10.34 -8.28
C MET A 1 -2.04 9.79 -6.93
N TYR A 2 -2.97 9.26 -6.11
CA TYR A 2 -2.69 8.82 -4.74
C TYR A 2 -2.81 7.30 -4.60
N TYR A 3 -1.83 6.67 -3.96
CA TYR A 3 -1.68 5.22 -3.83
C TYR A 3 -1.63 4.82 -2.34
N PRO A 4 -2.78 4.79 -1.64
CA PRO A 4 -2.82 4.35 -0.26
C PRO A 4 -2.49 2.86 -0.15
N TYR A 5 -1.57 2.52 0.76
CA TYR A 5 -1.15 1.14 0.99
C TYR A 5 -1.97 0.50 2.11
N PHE A 6 -2.62 -0.61 1.81
CA PHE A 6 -3.43 -1.40 2.74
C PHE A 6 -2.86 -2.80 2.93
N ARG A 7 -2.81 -3.29 4.17
CA ARG A 7 -2.37 -4.67 4.49
C ARG A 7 -3.50 -5.69 4.38
N GLY A 8 -4.55 -5.39 3.59
CA GLY A 8 -5.64 -6.34 3.31
C GLY A 8 -6.36 -6.90 4.54
N LYS A 9 -6.34 -6.21 5.69
CA LYS A 9 -7.10 -6.64 6.87
C LYS A 9 -8.59 -6.34 6.69
N GLN A 10 -9.43 -7.01 7.47
CA GLN A 10 -10.89 -6.91 7.35
C GLN A 10 -11.41 -5.46 7.30
N TYR A 11 -11.00 -4.59 8.24
CA TYR A 11 -11.48 -3.21 8.27
C TYR A 11 -10.88 -2.32 7.18
N GLU A 12 -9.67 -2.63 6.70
CA GLU A 12 -9.07 -1.95 5.56
C GLU A 12 -9.84 -2.28 4.27
N LEU A 13 -10.15 -3.56 4.05
CA LEU A 13 -10.94 -4.01 2.90
C LEU A 13 -12.38 -3.47 2.93
N ILE A 14 -12.98 -3.36 4.12
CA ILE A 14 -14.28 -2.69 4.29
C ILE A 14 -14.14 -1.20 3.92
N SER A 15 -13.06 -0.54 4.33
CA SER A 15 -12.84 0.88 4.01
C SER A 15 -12.75 1.10 2.49
N ILE A 16 -11.99 0.27 1.77
CA ILE A 16 -11.93 0.32 0.29
C ILE A 16 -13.34 0.13 -0.30
N ARG A 17 -14.08 -0.89 0.15
CA ARG A 17 -15.41 -1.19 -0.38
C ARG A 17 -16.40 -0.03 -0.18
N GLU A 18 -16.50 0.51 1.04
CA GLU A 18 -17.46 1.56 1.37
C GLU A 18 -17.07 2.93 0.77
N CYS A 19 -15.78 3.15 0.50
CA CYS A 19 -15.27 4.40 -0.07
C CYS A 19 -14.97 4.30 -1.57
N ALA A 20 -15.29 3.19 -2.24
CA ALA A 20 -14.90 2.94 -3.63
C ALA A 20 -15.26 4.08 -4.59
N GLY A 21 -16.51 4.60 -4.52
CA GLY A 21 -16.95 5.70 -5.36
C GLY A 21 -16.15 7.00 -5.16
N MET A 22 -15.82 7.34 -3.90
CA MET A 22 -14.97 8.49 -3.58
C MET A 22 -13.53 8.27 -4.07
N MET A 23 -13.00 7.06 -3.89
CA MET A 23 -11.66 6.70 -4.35
C MET A 23 -11.55 6.82 -5.87
N ALA A 24 -12.53 6.30 -6.62
CA ALA A 24 -12.55 6.39 -8.07
C ALA A 24 -12.69 7.85 -8.56
N GLU A 25 -13.57 8.65 -7.94
CA GLU A 25 -13.72 10.07 -8.31
C GLU A 25 -12.45 10.90 -8.08
N ALA A 26 -11.64 10.52 -7.08
CA ALA A 26 -10.40 11.19 -6.72
C ALA A 26 -9.14 10.60 -7.39
N ASP A 27 -9.29 9.65 -8.32
CA ASP A 27 -8.20 8.90 -8.95
C ASP A 27 -7.26 8.23 -7.92
N PHE A 28 -7.83 7.63 -6.87
CA PHE A 28 -7.08 6.87 -5.89
C PHE A 28 -6.91 5.43 -6.37
N VAL A 29 -5.67 4.93 -6.30
CA VAL A 29 -5.30 3.58 -6.70
C VAL A 29 -4.79 2.82 -5.48
N PRO A 30 -5.67 2.24 -4.64
CA PRO A 30 -5.27 1.49 -3.47
C PRO A 30 -4.34 0.33 -3.84
N ILE A 31 -3.26 0.18 -3.07
CA ILE A 31 -2.37 -0.98 -3.11
C ILE A 31 -2.78 -1.90 -1.97
N VAL A 32 -3.10 -3.15 -2.28
CA VAL A 32 -3.58 -4.12 -1.29
C VAL A 32 -2.63 -5.30 -1.20
N GLU A 33 -2.01 -5.48 -0.04
CA GLU A 33 -1.30 -6.71 0.32
C GLU A 33 -2.26 -7.68 1.03
N PRO A 34 -2.62 -8.81 0.42
CA PRO A 34 -3.54 -9.76 1.04
C PRO A 34 -2.82 -10.60 2.10
N VAL A 35 -3.04 -10.29 3.39
CA VAL A 35 -2.38 -10.99 4.53
C VAL A 35 -3.27 -12.05 5.21
N LYS A 36 -4.49 -12.28 4.71
CA LYS A 36 -5.48 -13.18 5.32
C LYS A 36 -5.85 -14.32 4.37
N GLU A 37 -5.97 -15.53 4.90
CA GLU A 37 -6.27 -16.76 4.13
C GLU A 37 -7.55 -16.63 3.28
N SER A 38 -8.58 -15.96 3.82
CA SER A 38 -9.86 -15.79 3.13
C SER A 38 -9.85 -14.61 2.16
N LEU A 39 -9.87 -14.91 0.85
CA LEU A 39 -9.92 -13.91 -0.22
C LEU A 39 -11.32 -13.28 -0.44
N ASN A 40 -12.35 -13.72 0.28
CA ASN A 40 -13.72 -13.21 0.09
C ASN A 40 -13.84 -11.70 0.39
N GLY A 41 -13.12 -11.22 1.41
CA GLY A 41 -13.08 -9.79 1.74
C GLY A 41 -12.41 -8.99 0.64
N LEU A 42 -11.29 -9.50 0.13
CA LEU A 42 -10.52 -8.89 -0.96
C LEU A 42 -11.37 -8.82 -2.23
N ALA A 43 -12.00 -9.94 -2.59
CA ALA A 43 -12.88 -10.00 -3.76
C ALA A 43 -13.99 -8.95 -3.71
N ARG A 44 -14.65 -8.77 -2.56
CA ARG A 44 -15.70 -7.76 -2.40
C ARG A 44 -15.18 -6.32 -2.52
N ALA A 45 -13.95 -6.06 -2.08
CA ALA A 45 -13.33 -4.74 -2.21
C ALA A 45 -12.96 -4.46 -3.68
N MET A 46 -12.39 -5.44 -4.37
CA MET A 46 -12.06 -5.36 -5.79
C MET A 46 -13.31 -5.18 -6.66
N ASP A 47 -14.35 -5.98 -6.42
CA ASP A 47 -15.64 -5.87 -7.13
C ASP A 47 -16.22 -4.45 -6.98
N ALA A 48 -16.21 -3.90 -5.76
CA ALA A 48 -16.72 -2.55 -5.52
C ALA A 48 -15.92 -1.45 -6.25
N MET A 49 -14.60 -1.58 -6.32
CA MET A 49 -13.76 -0.67 -7.12
C MET A 49 -14.06 -0.79 -8.62
N LEU A 50 -14.19 -2.02 -9.13
CA LEU A 50 -14.51 -2.27 -10.53
C LEU A 50 -15.89 -1.76 -10.93
N GLU A 51 -16.90 -1.92 -10.07
CA GLU A 51 -18.27 -1.44 -10.29
C GLU A 51 -18.34 0.07 -10.52
N VAL A 52 -17.45 0.85 -9.91
CA VAL A 52 -17.36 2.30 -10.05
C VAL A 52 -16.30 2.75 -11.05
N GLY A 53 -15.64 1.82 -11.75
CA GLY A 53 -14.57 2.12 -12.70
C GLY A 53 -13.26 2.58 -12.05
N GLY A 54 -13.07 2.33 -10.76
CA GLY A 54 -11.82 2.60 -10.06
C GLY A 54 -10.72 1.58 -10.37
N TYR A 55 -9.48 1.93 -10.04
CA TYR A 55 -8.30 1.09 -10.23
C TYR A 55 -7.80 0.55 -8.89
N LEU A 56 -7.13 -0.61 -8.89
CA LEU A 56 -6.55 -1.22 -7.70
C LEU A 56 -5.30 -2.02 -8.06
N VAL A 57 -4.30 -2.00 -7.16
CA VAL A 57 -3.12 -2.89 -7.24
C VAL A 57 -3.29 -4.01 -6.22
N MET A 58 -3.28 -5.27 -6.67
CA MET A 58 -3.28 -6.43 -5.78
C MET A 58 -1.89 -7.05 -5.74
N ILE A 59 -1.24 -7.07 -4.58
CA ILE A 59 0.06 -7.74 -4.43
C ILE A 59 -0.13 -9.25 -4.51
N VAL A 60 0.63 -9.90 -5.39
CA VAL A 60 0.53 -11.34 -5.66
C VAL A 60 1.58 -12.17 -4.94
N ASN A 61 2.58 -11.55 -4.30
CA ASN A 61 3.61 -12.23 -3.52
C ASN A 61 3.77 -11.56 -2.13
N PRO A 62 2.72 -11.56 -1.29
CA PRO A 62 2.78 -10.96 0.03
C PRO A 62 3.86 -11.63 0.90
N ILE A 63 4.46 -10.87 1.80
CA ILE A 63 5.48 -11.37 2.74
C ILE A 63 4.93 -11.52 4.17
N ASN A 64 3.73 -11.02 4.41
CA ASN A 64 3.12 -10.99 5.72
C ASN A 64 1.79 -11.76 5.75
N GLY A 65 1.51 -12.36 6.91
CA GLY A 65 0.26 -13.07 7.18
C GLY A 65 0.17 -14.46 6.52
N ASP A 66 -1.07 -14.96 6.43
CA ASP A 66 -1.36 -16.37 6.13
C ASP A 66 -1.00 -16.77 4.69
N LEU A 67 -0.94 -15.79 3.78
CA LEU A 67 -0.67 -15.99 2.35
C LEU A 67 0.80 -15.75 1.97
N SER A 68 1.67 -15.56 2.96
CA SER A 68 3.10 -15.41 2.73
C SER A 68 3.65 -16.60 1.96
N GLY A 69 4.12 -16.37 0.73
CA GLY A 69 4.68 -17.39 -0.16
C GLY A 69 3.65 -18.15 -1.02
N ASP A 70 2.36 -17.81 -0.98
CA ASP A 70 1.33 -18.39 -1.86
C ASP A 70 1.09 -17.53 -3.12
N SER A 71 2.13 -17.35 -3.92
CA SER A 71 1.98 -16.53 -5.14
C SER A 71 1.12 -17.20 -6.21
N ALA A 72 1.19 -18.53 -6.32
CA ALA A 72 0.43 -19.28 -7.32
C ALA A 72 -1.08 -19.19 -7.07
N GLY A 73 -1.54 -19.37 -5.82
CA GLY A 73 -2.96 -19.27 -5.50
C GLY A 73 -3.53 -17.85 -5.72
N LEU A 74 -2.73 -16.82 -5.47
CA LEU A 74 -3.11 -15.42 -5.71
C LEU A 74 -3.20 -15.07 -7.20
N ILE A 75 -2.28 -15.59 -8.01
CA ILE A 75 -2.32 -15.44 -9.47
C ILE A 75 -3.51 -16.20 -10.04
N ASP A 76 -3.74 -17.45 -9.63
CA ASP A 76 -4.91 -18.25 -10.04
C ASP A 76 -6.23 -17.56 -9.67
N PHE A 77 -6.28 -16.90 -8.52
CA PHE A 77 -7.43 -16.09 -8.11
C PHE A 77 -7.65 -14.87 -9.02
N LEU A 78 -6.57 -14.17 -9.38
CA LEU A 78 -6.64 -13.04 -10.31
C LEU A 78 -7.13 -13.49 -11.68
N ASP A 79 -6.57 -14.57 -12.22
CA ASP A 79 -6.91 -15.04 -13.56
C ASP A 79 -8.30 -15.67 -13.60
N GLY A 80 -8.70 -16.37 -12.54
CA GLY A 80 -10.00 -17.03 -12.47
C GLY A 80 -11.19 -16.07 -12.47
N LYS A 81 -11.04 -14.85 -11.92
CA LYS A 81 -12.15 -13.90 -11.78
C LYS A 81 -11.91 -12.53 -12.45
N TYR A 82 -10.66 -12.12 -12.62
CA TYR A 82 -10.31 -10.77 -13.06
C TYR A 82 -9.41 -10.74 -14.32
N ALA A 83 -9.33 -11.83 -15.08
CA ALA A 83 -8.55 -11.91 -16.34
C ALA A 83 -8.82 -10.73 -17.28
N ASP A 84 -10.09 -10.40 -17.52
CA ASP A 84 -10.52 -9.39 -18.50
C ASP A 84 -10.66 -7.97 -17.91
N HIS A 85 -10.09 -7.72 -16.73
CA HIS A 85 -10.22 -6.44 -16.03
C HIS A 85 -8.90 -5.67 -15.96
N ASP A 86 -8.73 -4.72 -16.89
CA ASP A 86 -7.55 -3.85 -17.00
C ASP A 86 -7.37 -2.88 -15.82
N HIS A 87 -8.39 -2.73 -14.98
CA HIS A 87 -8.38 -1.85 -13.80
C HIS A 87 -7.72 -2.50 -12.57
N ILE A 88 -7.43 -3.81 -12.63
CA ILE A 88 -6.70 -4.53 -11.59
C ILE A 88 -5.30 -4.87 -12.09
N SER A 89 -4.30 -4.18 -11.54
CA SER A 89 -2.89 -4.52 -11.79
C SER A 89 -2.37 -5.52 -10.76
N ALA A 90 -1.43 -6.35 -11.20
CA ALA A 90 -0.71 -7.27 -10.32
C ALA A 90 0.52 -6.57 -9.73
N GLY A 91 0.56 -6.50 -8.40
CA GLY A 91 1.66 -5.97 -7.62
C GLY A 91 2.72 -7.04 -7.33
N ILE A 92 3.97 -6.81 -7.71
CA ILE A 92 5.11 -7.63 -7.29
C ILE A 92 5.89 -6.88 -6.22
N LEU A 93 5.87 -7.41 -5.00
CA LEU A 93 6.61 -6.88 -3.86
C LEU A 93 8.08 -7.29 -3.92
N LEU A 94 8.95 -6.29 -3.99
CA LEU A 94 10.39 -6.43 -4.20
C LEU A 94 11.14 -6.13 -2.89
N THR A 95 11.40 -7.18 -2.13
CA THR A 95 12.15 -7.12 -0.86
C THR A 95 13.60 -7.57 -1.06
N ASP A 96 14.36 -7.65 0.03
CA ASP A 96 15.69 -8.27 0.06
C ASP A 96 15.66 -9.81 0.03
N ASN A 97 14.47 -10.42 0.13
CA ASN A 97 14.28 -11.88 0.15
C ASN A 97 13.94 -12.50 -1.22
N ILE A 98 13.74 -11.67 -2.25
CA ILE A 98 13.46 -12.11 -3.63
C ILE A 98 14.67 -11.84 -4.52
N ASP A 99 14.94 -12.71 -5.49
CA ASP A 99 16.00 -12.54 -6.49
C ASP A 99 15.44 -12.26 -7.90
N LEU A 100 16.32 -11.93 -8.83
CA LEU A 100 15.93 -11.61 -10.21
C LEU A 100 15.22 -12.77 -10.93
N ASP A 101 15.60 -14.01 -10.62
CA ASP A 101 15.03 -15.19 -11.26
C ASP A 101 13.57 -15.39 -10.78
N GLU A 102 13.30 -15.18 -9.49
CA GLU A 102 11.95 -15.21 -8.95
C GLU A 102 11.09 -14.05 -9.46
N VAL A 103 11.65 -12.83 -9.56
CA VAL A 103 10.93 -11.71 -10.19
C VAL A 103 10.53 -12.05 -11.62
N GLN A 104 11.45 -12.60 -12.42
CA GLN A 104 11.15 -13.01 -13.78
C GLN A 104 10.06 -14.09 -13.82
N ARG A 105 10.12 -15.11 -12.95
CA ARG A 105 9.09 -16.15 -12.86
C ARG A 105 7.71 -15.57 -12.53
N LEU A 106 7.63 -14.63 -11.58
CA LEU A 106 6.37 -13.98 -11.23
C LEU A 106 5.82 -13.15 -12.38
N CYS A 107 6.66 -12.39 -13.09
CA CYS A 107 6.23 -11.61 -14.25
C CYS A 107 5.71 -12.51 -15.38
N GLU A 108 6.37 -13.64 -15.64
CA GLU A 108 5.94 -14.63 -16.63
C GLU A 108 4.63 -15.31 -16.23
N ALA A 109 4.45 -15.62 -14.94
CA ALA A 109 3.24 -16.25 -14.41
C ALA A 109 2.02 -15.31 -14.43
N VAL A 110 2.22 -14.01 -14.17
CA VAL A 110 1.16 -12.99 -14.27
C VAL A 110 0.72 -12.74 -15.72
N GLY A 111 1.61 -12.96 -16.70
CA GLY A 111 1.28 -12.86 -18.12
C GLY A 111 1.18 -11.41 -18.63
N GLU A 112 0.10 -11.11 -19.36
CA GLU A 112 -0.08 -9.82 -20.06
C GLU A 112 -0.72 -8.73 -19.17
N ARG A 113 -1.13 -9.06 -17.95
CA ARG A 113 -1.73 -8.09 -17.02
C ARG A 113 -0.74 -6.97 -16.68
N GLN A 114 -1.26 -5.77 -16.48
CA GLN A 114 -0.45 -4.64 -16.03
C GLN A 114 0.29 -4.97 -14.73
N LEU A 115 1.60 -4.75 -14.72
CA LEU A 115 2.49 -4.99 -13.60
C LEU A 115 2.77 -3.69 -12.83
N THR A 116 2.67 -3.77 -11.51
CA THR A 116 3.14 -2.74 -10.58
C THR A 116 4.23 -3.33 -9.71
N PHE A 117 5.40 -2.70 -9.66
CA PHE A 117 6.54 -3.15 -8.85
C PHE A 117 6.64 -2.34 -7.57
N ILE A 118 6.54 -2.99 -6.40
CA ILE A 118 6.59 -2.35 -5.10
C ILE A 118 7.99 -2.53 -4.51
N HIS A 119 8.85 -1.51 -4.60
CA HIS A 119 10.22 -1.52 -4.14
C HIS A 119 10.32 -1.28 -2.63
N SER A 120 10.60 -2.36 -1.89
CA SER A 120 10.64 -2.40 -0.42
C SER A 120 11.87 -3.15 0.10
N GLY A 121 13.05 -2.86 -0.45
CA GLY A 121 14.34 -3.38 0.03
C GLY A 121 15.19 -4.10 -1.01
N PHE A 122 14.66 -4.37 -2.20
CA PHE A 122 15.44 -4.99 -3.28
C PHE A 122 16.63 -4.11 -3.69
N SER A 123 17.83 -4.71 -3.79
CA SER A 123 19.08 -3.95 -3.90
C SER A 123 19.64 -3.83 -5.32
N ASP A 124 19.40 -4.81 -6.20
CA ASP A 124 19.94 -4.82 -7.57
C ASP A 124 19.04 -4.06 -8.56
N GLY A 125 18.97 -2.74 -8.42
CA GLY A 125 18.11 -1.90 -9.27
C GLY A 125 18.46 -1.96 -10.76
N LYS A 126 19.74 -2.16 -11.10
CA LYS A 126 20.18 -2.23 -12.50
C LYS A 126 19.74 -3.55 -13.13
N GLY A 127 20.04 -4.69 -12.48
CA GLY A 127 19.64 -6.00 -12.98
C GLY A 127 18.12 -6.11 -13.06
N LEU A 128 17.41 -5.56 -12.08
CA LEU A 128 15.95 -5.52 -12.09
C LEU A 128 15.40 -4.75 -13.29
N ALA A 129 15.93 -3.55 -13.57
CA ALA A 129 15.51 -2.76 -14.73
C ALA A 129 15.70 -3.54 -16.05
N GLU A 130 16.80 -4.27 -16.20
CA GLU A 130 17.04 -5.11 -17.38
C GLU A 130 16.02 -6.26 -17.51
N VAL A 131 15.59 -6.85 -16.39
CA VAL A 131 14.56 -7.90 -16.36
C VAL A 131 13.19 -7.32 -16.72
N VAL A 132 12.76 -6.26 -16.05
CA VAL A 132 11.37 -5.76 -16.15
C VAL A 132 11.10 -4.94 -17.42
N ASN A 133 12.13 -4.43 -18.10
CA ASN A 133 11.98 -3.71 -19.37
C ASN A 133 11.39 -4.56 -20.52
N LYS A 134 11.16 -5.86 -20.31
CA LYS A 134 10.44 -6.72 -21.26
C LYS A 134 8.93 -6.49 -21.23
N TRP A 135 8.41 -5.85 -20.17
CA TRP A 135 7.01 -5.52 -20.01
C TRP A 135 6.80 -4.02 -20.18
N ASP A 136 5.84 -3.64 -20.99
CA ASP A 136 5.51 -2.24 -21.26
C ASP A 136 4.52 -1.70 -20.22
N GLY A 137 4.59 -0.39 -19.95
CA GLY A 137 3.58 0.30 -19.12
C GLY A 137 3.60 -0.06 -17.63
N CYS A 138 4.73 -0.56 -17.11
CA CYS A 138 4.86 -0.88 -15.69
C CYS A 138 4.88 0.37 -14.81
N CYS A 139 4.21 0.29 -13.66
CA CYS A 139 4.28 1.29 -12.60
C CYS A 139 5.29 0.86 -11.53
N HIS A 140 6.10 1.78 -11.03
CA HIS A 140 7.10 1.53 -9.99
C HIS A 140 6.77 2.31 -8.72
N VAL A 141 6.34 1.61 -7.68
CA VAL A 141 6.03 2.16 -6.37
C VAL A 141 7.25 2.01 -5.47
N PHE A 142 7.84 3.11 -5.04
CA PHE A 142 9.00 3.14 -4.16
C PHE A 142 8.60 3.43 -2.74
N ILE A 143 8.84 2.49 -1.82
CA ILE A 143 8.75 2.77 -0.39
C ILE A 143 10.00 3.55 0.02
N GLU A 144 9.84 4.80 0.45
CA GLU A 144 10.91 5.79 0.56
C GLU A 144 12.09 5.30 1.41
N ASN A 145 11.79 4.69 2.55
CA ASN A 145 12.78 4.20 3.51
C ASN A 145 13.71 3.11 2.95
N TYR A 146 13.30 2.44 1.87
CA TYR A 146 14.05 1.33 1.26
C TYR A 146 14.57 1.66 -0.16
N SER A 147 14.21 2.83 -0.71
CA SER A 147 14.39 3.13 -2.14
C SER A 147 15.13 4.45 -2.38
N GLY A 148 16.45 4.42 -2.21
CA GLY A 148 17.31 5.59 -2.41
C GLY A 148 17.36 6.12 -3.85
N LYS A 149 17.65 7.42 -4.03
CA LYS A 149 17.60 8.10 -5.35
C LYS A 149 18.44 7.44 -6.45
N LEU A 150 19.61 6.90 -6.12
CA LEU A 150 20.46 6.19 -7.11
C LEU A 150 19.80 4.92 -7.65
N TYR A 151 19.11 4.18 -6.79
CA TYR A 151 18.34 2.99 -7.17
C TYR A 151 17.16 3.38 -8.07
N ARG A 152 16.37 4.37 -7.67
CA ARG A 152 15.19 4.85 -8.43
C ARG A 152 15.52 5.32 -9.84
N ARG A 153 16.74 5.83 -10.08
CA ARG A 153 17.19 6.34 -11.39
C ARG A 153 17.10 5.29 -12.51
N HIS A 154 17.21 4.00 -12.18
CA HIS A 154 17.11 2.92 -13.15
C HIS A 154 15.72 2.81 -13.80
N PHE A 155 14.69 3.41 -13.20
CA PHE A 155 13.28 3.33 -13.63
C PHE A 155 12.72 4.69 -14.09
N SER A 156 13.60 5.60 -14.54
CA SER A 156 13.23 6.99 -14.86
C SER A 156 12.34 7.16 -16.10
N ASN A 157 12.21 6.13 -16.94
CA ASN A 157 11.34 6.13 -18.12
C ASN A 157 9.97 5.49 -17.87
N SER A 158 9.70 5.08 -16.63
CA SER A 158 8.45 4.45 -16.22
C SER A 158 7.67 5.38 -15.30
N GLU A 159 6.39 5.08 -15.07
CA GLU A 159 5.60 5.76 -14.04
C GLU A 159 6.19 5.43 -12.65
N ARG A 160 6.41 6.47 -11.83
CA ARG A 160 7.02 6.33 -10.51
C ARG A 160 6.12 6.90 -9.43
N VAL A 161 5.85 6.11 -8.40
CA VAL A 161 5.10 6.51 -7.22
C VAL A 161 6.02 6.50 -6.02
N LEU A 162 5.97 7.53 -5.17
CA LEU A 162 6.71 7.54 -3.90
C LEU A 162 5.75 7.33 -2.73
N VAL A 163 6.02 6.34 -1.90
CA VAL A 163 5.22 6.04 -0.71
C VAL A 163 6.05 6.31 0.53
N ARG A 164 5.52 7.12 1.46
CA ARG A 164 6.18 7.46 2.72
C ARG A 164 5.29 7.09 3.90
N ASP A 165 5.88 6.47 4.92
CA ASP A 165 5.20 6.28 6.20
C ASP A 165 5.27 7.57 7.02
N GLY A 166 4.14 8.28 7.08
CA GLY A 166 3.97 9.47 7.91
C GLY A 166 3.56 9.17 9.35
N PHE A 167 3.17 7.93 9.66
CA PHE A 167 2.58 7.59 10.95
C PHE A 167 3.63 7.15 11.97
N GLN A 168 3.81 7.94 13.02
CA GLN A 168 4.78 7.64 14.06
C GLN A 168 4.19 6.71 15.13
N LYS A 169 4.34 5.39 14.95
CA LYS A 169 3.77 4.37 15.84
C LYS A 169 4.26 4.48 17.28
N ARG A 170 3.31 4.67 18.23
CA ARG A 170 3.58 4.76 19.67
C ARG A 170 2.43 4.13 20.47
N ALA A 171 2.63 3.98 21.79
CA ALA A 171 1.50 3.69 22.66
C ALA A 171 0.51 4.87 22.64
N ASN A 172 -0.79 4.59 22.49
CA ASN A 172 -1.87 5.58 22.32
C ASN A 172 -1.76 6.81 23.23
N ARG A 173 -1.42 6.63 24.51
CA ARG A 173 -1.27 7.73 25.49
C ARG A 173 -0.14 8.73 25.17
N LEU A 174 0.89 8.27 24.46
CA LEU A 174 2.14 9.00 24.20
C LEU A 174 2.06 9.89 22.96
N HIS A 175 1.02 9.76 22.12
CA HIS A 175 0.88 10.67 20.99
C HIS A 175 0.66 12.10 21.47
N PRO A 176 1.33 13.10 20.85
CA PRO A 176 1.02 14.50 21.07
C PRO A 176 -0.40 14.80 20.55
N PRO A 177 -1.02 15.93 20.93
CA PRO A 177 -2.33 16.31 20.40
C PRO A 177 -2.34 16.47 18.88
N VAL A 178 -1.26 17.04 18.34
CA VAL A 178 -1.04 17.24 16.90
C VAL A 178 0.43 16.96 16.59
N GLU A 179 0.71 16.22 15.51
CA GLU A 179 2.05 16.08 14.93
C GLU A 179 2.01 16.12 13.40
N PHE A 180 3.15 16.43 12.80
CA PHE A 180 3.33 16.39 11.35
C PHE A 180 3.16 14.96 10.85
N PHE A 181 2.46 14.80 9.72
CA PHE A 181 2.25 13.51 9.08
C PHE A 181 3.06 13.41 7.78
N SER A 182 2.81 14.32 6.82
CA SER A 182 3.49 14.28 5.53
C SER A 182 3.37 15.62 4.78
N ASP A 183 4.34 15.91 3.92
CA ASP A 183 4.29 16.95 2.89
C ASP A 183 4.32 16.33 1.48
N LEU A 184 4.32 15.00 1.38
CA LEU A 184 4.62 14.30 0.12
C LEU A 184 3.57 14.57 -0.96
N HIS A 185 2.30 14.78 -0.58
CA HIS A 185 1.24 15.18 -1.52
C HIS A 185 1.50 16.54 -2.18
N VAL A 186 2.35 17.39 -1.58
CA VAL A 186 2.80 18.67 -2.14
C VAL A 186 4.08 18.49 -2.97
N VAL A 187 5.04 17.70 -2.49
CA VAL A 187 6.42 17.69 -3.03
C VAL A 187 6.77 16.49 -3.92
N PHE A 188 5.86 15.55 -4.19
CA PHE A 188 6.20 14.33 -4.94
C PHE A 188 6.75 14.60 -6.36
N LEU A 189 6.28 15.65 -7.02
CA LEU A 189 6.80 16.08 -8.33
C LEU A 189 8.26 16.55 -8.24
N ASP A 190 8.62 17.27 -7.18
CA ASP A 190 10.00 17.72 -6.92
C ASP A 190 10.93 16.54 -6.58
N GLU A 191 10.37 15.47 -6.01
CA GLU A 191 11.05 14.19 -5.81
C GLU A 191 11.14 13.34 -7.09
N GLY A 192 10.61 13.86 -8.20
CA GLY A 192 10.59 13.21 -9.49
C GLY A 192 9.70 11.98 -9.49
N ALA A 193 8.56 12.01 -8.80
CA ALA A 193 7.52 10.99 -8.88
C ALA A 193 6.29 11.54 -9.63
N ASP A 194 5.50 10.65 -10.20
CA ASP A 194 4.25 10.89 -10.92
C ASP A 194 3.02 10.67 -10.01
N GLY A 195 3.22 9.96 -8.89
CA GLY A 195 2.23 9.77 -7.84
C GLY A 195 2.85 9.70 -6.45
N PHE A 196 1.99 9.73 -5.44
CA PHE A 196 2.40 9.58 -4.04
C PHE A 196 1.51 8.60 -3.29
N GLY A 197 1.95 8.14 -2.13
CA GLY A 197 1.16 7.31 -1.24
C GLY A 197 1.68 7.32 0.18
N ASP A 198 0.94 6.65 1.06
CA ASP A 198 1.30 6.45 2.46
C ASP A 198 0.70 5.13 2.97
N PHE A 199 1.04 4.77 4.22
CA PHE A 199 0.49 3.62 4.93
C PHE A 199 -0.66 4.02 5.88
N LEU A 200 -1.34 5.14 5.57
CA LEU A 200 -2.42 5.71 6.35
C LEU A 200 -2.01 5.89 7.82
N ILE A 201 -2.96 5.77 8.75
CA ILE A 201 -2.71 5.75 10.20
C ILE A 201 -2.34 4.36 10.72
N ALA A 202 -2.10 3.39 9.83
CA ALA A 202 -1.71 2.03 10.19
C ALA A 202 -0.17 1.90 10.31
N GLY A 203 0.57 2.62 9.47
CA GLY A 203 2.03 2.56 9.37
C GLY A 203 2.51 1.35 8.57
N ASP A 204 3.80 1.38 8.18
CA ASP A 204 4.45 0.32 7.40
C ASP A 204 4.53 -1.00 8.23
N ASP A 205 4.81 -0.89 9.53
CA ASP A 205 4.97 -2.04 10.43
C ASP A 205 3.73 -2.95 10.50
N TYR A 206 3.85 -4.16 9.97
CA TYR A 206 2.83 -5.20 10.10
C TYR A 206 2.70 -5.73 11.54
N SER A 207 1.46 -5.85 12.01
CA SER A 207 1.12 -6.61 13.23
C SER A 207 -0.23 -7.32 13.08
N GLU A 208 -0.30 -8.59 13.46
CA GLU A 208 -1.54 -9.40 13.38
C GLU A 208 -2.62 -8.95 14.36
N GLY A 209 -2.22 -8.39 15.50
CA GLY A 209 -3.11 -7.90 16.54
C GLY A 209 -2.72 -6.51 17.05
N GLY A 210 -3.61 -5.94 17.86
CA GLY A 210 -3.29 -4.84 18.75
C GLY A 210 -2.84 -5.39 20.10
N GLY A 211 -1.83 -4.76 20.71
CA GLY A 211 -1.54 -4.97 22.12
C GLY A 211 -2.72 -4.54 23.00
N PRO A 212 -2.74 -4.92 24.29
CA PRO A 212 -3.81 -4.50 25.20
C PRO A 212 -3.97 -2.97 25.18
N ALA A 213 -5.16 -2.52 24.78
CA ALA A 213 -5.49 -1.10 24.70
C ALA A 213 -5.85 -0.57 26.09
N TYR A 214 -4.87 0.08 26.72
CA TYR A 214 -5.09 0.83 27.97
C TYR A 214 -5.74 2.20 27.70
N ALA A 215 -5.34 2.84 26.60
CA ALA A 215 -5.94 4.08 26.12
C ALA A 215 -6.48 3.85 24.70
N VAL A 216 -7.67 4.37 24.41
CA VAL A 216 -8.22 4.40 23.05
C VAL A 216 -7.76 5.69 22.38
N ALA A 217 -7.35 5.61 21.12
CA ALA A 217 -7.02 6.77 20.31
C ALA A 217 -7.81 6.78 18.99
N ILE A 218 -8.22 7.97 18.57
CA ILE A 218 -8.74 8.24 17.23
C ILE A 218 -7.74 9.20 16.58
N HIS A 219 -7.35 8.88 15.35
CA HIS A 219 -6.41 9.67 14.57
C HIS A 219 -7.13 10.27 13.37
N LEU A 220 -6.97 11.58 13.16
CA LEU A 220 -7.57 12.29 12.04
C LEU A 220 -6.48 13.10 11.32
N THR A 221 -6.21 12.74 10.07
CA THR A 221 -5.32 13.52 9.21
C THR A 221 -6.07 14.74 8.64
N PHE A 222 -5.35 15.85 8.48
CA PHE A 222 -5.89 17.08 7.90
C PHE A 222 -4.79 17.89 7.21
N ILE A 223 -5.19 18.70 6.23
CA ILE A 223 -4.30 19.65 5.53
C ILE A 223 -4.35 20.99 6.26
N ASP A 224 -3.18 21.48 6.69
CA ASP A 224 -3.04 22.80 7.31
C ASP A 224 -2.70 23.84 6.24
N ARG A 225 -3.73 24.56 5.78
CA ARG A 225 -3.61 25.57 4.70
C ARG A 225 -2.73 26.78 5.07
N GLU A 226 -2.48 27.00 6.35
CA GLU A 226 -1.63 28.09 6.82
C GLU A 226 -0.15 27.68 6.89
N LYS A 227 0.16 26.41 6.58
CA LYS A 227 1.51 25.84 6.59
C LYS A 227 1.82 25.14 5.28
N ASP A 228 1.75 25.88 4.18
CA ASP A 228 2.11 25.39 2.85
C ASP A 228 1.39 24.08 2.46
N ASP A 229 0.14 23.93 2.92
CA ASP A 229 -0.69 22.73 2.76
C ASP A 229 -0.06 21.43 3.30
N GLU A 230 0.84 21.50 4.30
CA GLU A 230 1.36 20.33 5.01
C GLU A 230 0.23 19.49 5.63
N MET A 231 0.38 18.16 5.61
CA MET A 231 -0.54 17.23 6.27
C MET A 231 -0.09 16.99 7.71
N TYR A 232 -1.04 17.15 8.62
CA TYR A 232 -0.89 16.89 10.04
C TYR A 232 -1.86 15.80 10.48
N ILE A 233 -1.62 15.26 11.66
CA ILE A 233 -2.50 14.32 12.32
C ILE A 233 -2.90 14.86 13.70
N HIS A 234 -4.20 14.82 13.99
CA HIS A 234 -4.75 15.10 15.31
C HIS A 234 -5.00 13.77 16.04
N HIS A 235 -4.54 13.67 17.30
CA HIS A 235 -4.74 12.48 18.12
C HIS A 235 -5.72 12.78 19.26
N PHE A 236 -6.91 12.20 19.17
CA PHE A 236 -7.89 12.23 20.24
C PHE A 236 -7.70 11.01 21.12
N LYS A 237 -7.43 11.21 22.41
CA LYS A 237 -7.11 10.13 23.36
C LYS A 237 -8.17 10.05 24.45
N SER A 238 -8.49 8.84 24.89
CA SER A 238 -9.37 8.63 26.03
C SER A 238 -8.71 9.09 27.34
N ASP A 239 -9.50 9.70 28.22
CA ASP A 239 -9.04 10.12 29.55
C ASP A 239 -8.80 8.93 30.50
N ARG A 240 -9.52 7.81 30.29
CA ARG A 240 -9.37 6.59 31.09
C ARG A 240 -8.24 5.72 30.55
N VAL A 241 -7.31 5.34 31.43
CA VAL A 241 -6.13 4.52 31.11
C VAL A 241 -5.96 3.27 31.99
N ASP A 242 -6.92 3.03 32.91
CA ASP A 242 -6.67 2.21 34.10
C ASP A 242 -7.05 0.73 33.95
N THR A 243 -7.79 0.37 32.91
CA THR A 243 -8.27 -1.02 32.71
C THR A 243 -8.26 -1.36 31.23
N PRO A 244 -7.65 -2.50 30.81
CA PRO A 244 -7.71 -2.91 29.41
C PRO A 244 -9.17 -3.17 29.05
N THR A 245 -9.66 -2.46 28.04
CA THR A 245 -10.99 -2.74 27.50
C THR A 245 -10.83 -3.97 26.61
N VAL A 246 -11.31 -5.12 27.08
CA VAL A 246 -11.39 -6.31 26.22
C VAL A 246 -12.48 -6.00 25.18
N VAL A 247 -12.07 -5.67 23.96
CA VAL A 247 -12.99 -5.69 22.83
C VAL A 247 -13.22 -7.17 22.54
N VAL A 248 -14.30 -7.70 23.08
CA VAL A 248 -14.73 -9.07 22.80
C VAL A 248 -15.28 -9.05 21.37
N ASN A 249 -14.58 -9.75 20.47
CA ASN A 249 -15.01 -9.98 19.09
C ASN A 249 -16.34 -10.73 19.03
#